data_AF-A0A0D0D175-F1
#
_entry.id   AF-A0A0D0D175-F1
#
_cell.length_a   1.000
_cell.length_b   1.000
_cell.length_c   1.000
_cell.angle_alpha   90.00
_cell.angle_beta   90.00
_cell.angle_gamma   90.00
#
_symmetry.space_group_name_H-M   'P 1'
#
loop_
_entity.id
_entity.type
_entity.pdbx_description
1 polymer ?
#
loop_
_entity_poly.entity_id
_entity_poly.type
_entity_poly.pdbx_seq_one_letter_code
_entity_poly.pdbx_strand_id
1 'polypeptide(L)'
;MAMGEILFTADIWSSNSLNPYLAVTAHWIGQDSTTGICKLSFECALVAFHYILGSHTGAELAKMLLHLIDHASISLNKVCFA
;
A
#
# COMPACT_ATOMS: atom_id res chain seq x y z
N MET A 1 -4.99 13.23 -2.21
CA MET A 1 -5.15 12.28 -3.32
C MET A 1 -5.92 12.96 -4.42
N ALA A 2 -5.40 12.93 -5.64
CA ALA A 2 -6.15 13.23 -6.84
C ALA A 2 -6.71 11.93 -7.46
N MET A 3 -7.69 12.06 -8.35
CA MET A 3 -8.20 10.93 -9.11
C MET A 3 -7.08 10.31 -9.97
N GLY A 4 -6.94 8.99 -9.93
CA GLY A 4 -5.91 8.25 -10.67
C GLY A 4 -4.61 8.04 -9.90
N GLU A 5 -4.44 8.64 -8.71
CA GLU A 5 -3.33 8.37 -7.80
C GLU A 5 -3.65 7.22 -6.84
N ILE A 6 -2.63 6.43 -6.52
CA ILE A 6 -2.66 5.44 -5.45
C ILE A 6 -1.61 5.83 -4.42
N LEU A 7 -2.03 6.02 -3.18
CA LEU A 7 -1.13 6.22 -2.05
C LEU A 7 -1.03 4.95 -1.21
N PHE A 8 0.13 4.77 -0.61
CA PHE A 8 0.41 3.62 0.24
C PHE A 8 0.75 4.07 1.65
N THR A 9 0.21 3.36 2.63
CA THR A 9 0.70 3.40 4.00
C THR A 9 1.35 2.07 4.33
N ALA A 10 2.47 2.13 5.05
CA ALA A 10 3.21 0.98 5.52
C ALA A 10 3.24 1.02 7.06
N ASP A 11 2.47 0.14 7.68
CA ASP A 11 2.47 -0.01 9.13
C ASP A 11 3.47 -1.10 9.50
N ILE A 12 4.44 -0.76 10.36
CA ILE A 12 5.48 -1.69 10.82
C ILE A 12 5.36 -1.80 12.33
N TRP A 13 5.29 -3.04 12.81
CA TRP A 13 5.24 -3.32 14.25
C TRP A 13 5.92 -4.65 14.56
N SER A 14 6.21 -4.85 15.83
CA SER A 14 6.60 -6.16 16.36
C SER A 14 5.44 -6.77 17.14
N SER A 15 5.22 -8.08 16.99
CA SER A 15 4.26 -8.78 17.85
C SER A 15 4.80 -8.89 19.29
N ASN A 16 3.97 -9.39 20.21
CA ASN A 16 4.38 -9.65 21.60
C ASN A 16 5.58 -10.62 21.69
N SER A 17 5.77 -11.48 20.69
CA SER A 17 6.92 -12.38 20.57
C SER A 17 8.13 -11.73 19.89
N LEU A 18 8.13 -10.41 19.72
CA LEU A 18 9.15 -9.61 19.03
C LEU A 18 9.37 -9.99 17.55
N ASN A 19 8.36 -10.58 16.92
CA ASN A 19 8.38 -10.87 15.50
C ASN A 19 7.97 -9.63 14.69
N PRO A 20 8.81 -9.15 13.75
CA PRO A 20 8.51 -7.95 12.98
C PRO A 20 7.58 -8.23 11.79
N TYR A 21 6.58 -7.38 11.61
CA TYR A 21 5.61 -7.45 10.52
C TYR A 21 5.47 -6.10 9.81
N LEU A 22 5.08 -6.18 8.55
CA LEU A 22 4.74 -5.06 7.69
C LEU A 22 3.34 -5.30 7.10
N ALA A 23 2.43 -4.35 7.27
CA ALA A 23 1.21 -4.27 6.47
C ALA A 23 1.31 -3.09 5.50
N VAL A 24 0.94 -3.33 4.24
CA VAL A 24 0.86 -2.29 3.23
C VAL A 24 -0.59 -2.13 2.81
N THR A 25 -1.13 -0.94 2.98
CA THR A 25 -2.49 -0.58 2.57
C THR A 25 -2.42 0.43 1.45
N ALA A 26 -3.10 0.14 0.34
CA ALA A 26 -3.31 1.09 -0.74
C ALA A 26 -4.58 1.88 -0.48
N HIS A 27 -4.55 3.19 -0.73
CA HIS A 27 -5.68 4.09 -0.67
C HIS A 27 -5.80 4.82 -2.01
N TRP A 28 -7.01 4.94 -2.56
CA TRP A 28 -7.26 5.66 -3.80
C TRP A 28 -8.66 6.28 -3.81
N ILE A 29 -8.90 7.15 -4.78
CA ILE A 29 -10.24 7.68 -5.05
C ILE A 29 -10.84 6.90 -6.22
N GLY A 30 -11.86 6.10 -5.95
CA GLY A 30 -12.65 5.39 -6.94
C GLY A 30 -13.75 6.26 -7.54
N GLN A 31 -14.28 5.82 -8.68
CA GLN A 31 -15.43 6.42 -9.33
C GLN A 31 -16.48 5.33 -9.53
N ASP A 32 -17.65 5.51 -8.91
CA ASP A 32 -18.83 4.69 -9.16
C ASP A 32 -19.68 5.37 -10.24
N SER A 33 -19.84 4.69 -11.38
CA SER A 33 -20.67 5.14 -12.50
C SER A 33 -21.97 4.34 -12.65
N THR A 34 -22.30 3.45 -11.72
CA THR A 34 -23.40 2.48 -11.84
C THR A 34 -24.77 3.15 -11.93
N THR A 35 -24.91 4.39 -11.44
CA THR A 35 -26.18 5.13 -11.39
C THR A 35 -26.27 6.29 -12.39
N GLY A 36 -25.27 6.45 -13.28
CA GLY A 36 -25.19 7.59 -14.21
C GLY A 36 -24.75 8.91 -13.56
N ILE A 37 -24.61 8.94 -12.23
CA ILE A 37 -23.96 10.02 -11.48
C ILE A 37 -22.53 9.57 -11.17
N CYS A 38 -21.55 10.37 -11.58
CA CYS A 38 -20.16 10.17 -11.23
C CYS A 38 -19.95 10.45 -9.74
N LYS A 39 -20.05 9.42 -8.90
CA LYS A 39 -19.78 9.53 -7.46
C LYS A 39 -18.35 9.13 -7.18
N LEU A 40 -17.60 10.01 -6.54
CA LEU A 40 -16.27 9.67 -6.02
C LEU A 40 -16.40 8.98 -4.66
N SER A 41 -15.66 7.91 -4.48
CA SER A 41 -15.55 7.19 -3.21
C SER A 41 -14.10 7.08 -2.80
N PHE A 42 -13.84 7.17 -1.50
CA PHE A 42 -12.54 6.81 -0.94
C PHE A 42 -12.50 5.30 -0.78
N GLU A 43 -11.50 4.67 -1.38
CA GLU A 43 -11.31 3.23 -1.36
C GLU A 43 -9.99 2.89 -0.69
N CYS A 44 -9.95 1.75 0.00
CA CYS A 44 -8.72 1.21 0.54
C CYS A 44 -8.69 -0.32 0.47
N ALA A 45 -7.50 -0.87 0.33
CA ALA A 45 -7.27 -2.32 0.34
C ALA A 45 -5.93 -2.66 0.96
N LEU A 46 -5.91 -3.69 1.82
CA LEU A 46 -4.68 -4.32 2.29
C LEU A 46 -4.06 -5.08 1.11
N VAL A 47 -2.93 -4.59 0.60
CA VAL A 47 -2.26 -5.18 -0.58
C VAL A 47 -1.17 -6.16 -0.17
N ALA A 48 -0.62 -6.03 1.04
CA ALA A 48 0.34 -6.99 1.57
C ALA A 48 0.30 -7.07 3.09
N PHE A 49 0.55 -8.26 3.60
CA PHE A 49 0.90 -8.53 4.99
C PHE A 49 2.12 -9.45 5.00
N HIS A 50 3.24 -8.99 5.54
CA HIS A 50 4.53 -9.64 5.36
C HIS A 50 5.31 -9.73 6.67
N TYR A 51 5.98 -10.86 6.88
CA TYR A 51 6.94 -11.04 7.97
C TYR A 51 8.30 -10.50 7.53
N ILE A 52 8.91 -9.62 8.32
CA ILE A 52 10.17 -8.96 7.93
C ILE A 52 11.36 -9.84 8.33
N LEU A 53 12.13 -10.31 7.36
CA LEU A 53 13.40 -11.01 7.60
C LEU A 53 14.58 -10.07 7.38
N GLY A 54 15.62 -10.19 8.21
CA GLY A 54 16.89 -9.50 8.01
C GLY A 54 16.96 -8.09 8.60
N SER A 55 17.54 -7.15 7.86
CA SER A 55 17.85 -5.82 8.36
C SER A 55 16.65 -4.86 8.27
N HIS A 56 16.44 -4.06 9.32
CA HIS A 56 15.37 -3.07 9.42
C HIS A 56 15.81 -1.64 9.05
N THR A 57 16.84 -1.50 8.22
CA THR A 57 17.24 -0.18 7.72
C THR A 57 16.19 0.36 6.74
N GLY A 58 16.08 1.68 6.63
CA GLY A 58 15.13 2.31 5.70
C GLY A 58 15.30 1.84 4.25
N ALA A 59 16.53 1.55 3.82
CA ALA A 59 16.81 1.04 2.47
C ALA A 59 16.22 -0.37 2.24
N GLU A 60 16.35 -1.28 3.20
CA GLU A 60 15.80 -2.63 3.07
C GLU A 60 14.26 -2.63 3.16
N LEU A 61 13.70 -1.78 4.02
CA LEU A 61 12.25 -1.58 4.09
C LEU A 61 11.68 -1.00 2.78
N ALA A 62 12.36 -0.03 2.17
CA ALA A 62 11.96 0.53 0.88
C ALA A 62 12.01 -0.51 -0.25
N LYS A 63 13.06 -1.33 -0.31
CA LYS A 63 13.16 -2.44 -1.27
C LYS A 63 12.04 -3.45 -1.09
N MET A 64 11.75 -3.83 0.16
CA MET A 64 10.65 -4.74 0.48
C MET A 64 9.30 -4.16 0.06
N LEU A 65 9.04 -2.88 0.38
CA LEU A 65 7.81 -2.20 -0.01
C LEU A 65 7.62 -2.20 -1.54
N LEU A 66 8.67 -1.83 -2.30
CA LEU A 66 8.64 -1.82 -3.76
C LEU A 66 8.36 -3.23 -4.33
N HIS A 67 8.98 -4.26 -3.77
CA HIS A 67 8.74 -5.64 -4.17
C HIS A 67 7.29 -6.08 -3.90
N LEU A 68 6.71 -5.69 -2.77
CA LEU A 68 5.32 -6.03 -2.43
C LEU A 68 4.32 -5.30 -3.35
N ILE A 69 4.59 -4.04 -3.70
CA ILE A 69 3.76 -3.27 -4.65
C ILE A 69 3.82 -3.89 -6.05
N ASP A 70 5.02 -4.27 -6.51
CA ASP A 70 5.22 -4.96 -7.80
C ASP A 70 4.51 -6.32 -7.82
N HIS A 71 4.61 -7.10 -6.73
CA HIS A 71 3.90 -8.37 -6.58
C HIS A 71 2.37 -8.22 -6.64
N ALA A 72 1.84 -7.10 -6.13
CA ALA A 72 0.42 -6.77 -6.26
C ALA A 72 0.01 -6.31 -7.67
N SER A 73 0.94 -6.32 -8.64
CA SER A 73 0.75 -5.84 -10.03
C SER A 73 0.29 -4.39 -10.11
N ILE A 74 0.62 -3.57 -9.09
CA ILE A 74 0.29 -2.14 -9.09
C ILE A 74 1.39 -1.39 -9.82
N SER A 75 1.04 -0.77 -10.95
CA SER A 75 2.01 -0.07 -11.77
C SER A 75 2.60 1.13 -11.05
N LEU A 76 3.95 1.20 -11.03
CA LEU A 76 4.71 2.27 -10.39
C LEU A 76 4.42 3.68 -10.96
N ASN A 77 3.84 3.78 -12.16
CA ASN A 77 3.47 5.07 -12.76
C ASN A 77 2.24 5.74 -12.11
N LYS A 78 1.56 5.05 -11.19
CA LYS A 78 0.40 5.57 -10.42
C LYS A 78 0.69 5.71 -8.93
N VAL A 79 1.93 5.49 -8.51
CA VAL A 79 2.31 5.45 -7.10
C VAL A 79 2.81 6.82 -6.66
N CYS A 80 2.21 7.34 -5.59
CA CYS A 80 2.75 8.47 -4.85
C CYS A 80 3.12 8.03 -3.43
N PHE A 81 4.38 8.24 -3.05
CA PHE A 81 4.82 8.09 -1.66
C PHE A 81 4.55 9.40 -0.92
N ALA A 82 3.77 9.34 0.14
CA ALA A 82 3.52 10.47 1.04
C ALA A 82 4.71 10.71 1.98
#